data_AF-R5L2S9-F1
#
_entry.id   AF-R5L2S9-F1
#
_cell.length_a   1.000
_cell.length_b   1.000
_cell.length_c   1.000
_cell.angle_alpha   90.00
_cell.angle_beta   90.00
_cell.angle_gamma   90.00
#
_symmetry.space_group_name_H-M   'P 1'
#
loop_
_entity.id
_entity.type
_entity.pdbx_description
1 polymer ?
#
loop_
_entity_poly.entity_id
_entity_poly.type
_entity_poly.pdbx_seq_one_letter_code
_entity_poly.pdbx_strand_id
1 'polypeptide(L)'
;MEGHGPVFIFVGRLLWYKGIRHILDSLKILDEKNIDFRMMFVGDGADRAEIETYVDELKLREKVIFTGAIYDREELRVYYTAGDLFIFPSLYDTNGIVVREAAACGVASVMIKGSCAAEGITHMRTGILTEDDPQAIAAELEFAASHIDEVRQMGDHAMNEVYMSWQTSVENAYRRYGEIIEEWRTGNTCNRETELQQDLFTGISRVTDAVQKFRSIPAVSAIRESNSRNMAKYRARKEEKKKQESE
;
A
#
# COMPACT_ATOMS: atom_id res chain seq x y z
N MET A 1 -25.60 -23.79 18.77
CA MET A 1 -25.20 -22.39 18.96
C MET A 1 -25.76 -21.66 17.76
N GLU A 2 -26.74 -20.80 17.94
CA GLU A 2 -27.16 -19.87 16.88
C GLU A 2 -25.91 -19.07 16.50
N GLY A 3 -25.38 -19.35 15.32
CA GLY A 3 -24.07 -18.86 14.91
C GLY A 3 -24.16 -17.38 14.62
N HIS A 4 -23.32 -16.59 15.28
CA HIS A 4 -23.03 -15.23 14.84
C HIS A 4 -22.44 -15.27 13.41
N GLY A 5 -22.76 -14.27 12.58
CA GLY A 5 -22.13 -14.12 11.27
C GLY A 5 -20.60 -14.01 11.35
N PRO A 6 -19.89 -14.18 10.21
CA PRO A 6 -18.43 -14.14 10.19
C PRO A 6 -17.86 -12.82 10.72
N VAL A 7 -16.69 -12.90 11.33
CA VAL A 7 -15.91 -11.73 11.74
C VAL A 7 -14.86 -11.42 10.70
N PHE A 8 -15.07 -10.32 9.97
CA PHE A 8 -14.10 -9.77 9.06
C PHE A 8 -13.12 -8.86 9.79
N ILE A 9 -11.86 -8.88 9.38
CA ILE A 9 -10.82 -8.08 10.02
C ILE A 9 -9.94 -7.35 8.99
N PHE A 10 -9.64 -6.08 9.28
CA PHE A 10 -8.60 -5.30 8.62
C PHE A 10 -7.60 -4.86 9.68
N VAL A 11 -6.31 -4.96 9.34
CA VAL A 11 -5.21 -4.54 10.22
C VAL A 11 -4.30 -3.62 9.42
N GLY A 12 -4.06 -2.42 9.95
CA GLY A 12 -3.14 -1.47 9.33
C GLY A 12 -3.53 -0.02 9.56
N ARG A 13 -2.82 0.88 8.88
CA ARG A 13 -3.12 2.32 8.96
C ARG A 13 -4.48 2.60 8.32
N LEU A 14 -5.33 3.34 9.02
CA LEU A 14 -6.64 3.76 8.52
C LEU A 14 -6.47 4.94 7.56
N LEU A 15 -6.25 4.60 6.29
CA LEU A 15 -6.04 5.54 5.18
C LEU A 15 -6.91 5.10 4.00
N TRP A 16 -7.59 6.03 3.33
CA TRP A 16 -8.55 5.70 2.27
C TRP A 16 -7.94 4.88 1.12
N TYR A 17 -6.69 5.19 0.73
CA TYR A 17 -5.98 4.48 -0.34
C TYR A 17 -5.66 3.00 -0.01
N LYS A 18 -5.91 2.56 1.23
CA LYS A 18 -5.86 1.14 1.61
C LYS A 18 -7.08 0.33 1.17
N GLY A 19 -7.98 0.94 0.40
CA GLY A 19 -9.19 0.29 -0.10
C GLY A 19 -10.31 0.22 0.93
N ILE A 20 -10.20 0.95 2.05
CA ILE A 20 -11.22 0.94 3.13
C ILE A 20 -12.59 1.38 2.61
N ARG A 21 -12.62 2.30 1.63
CA ARG A 21 -13.87 2.70 0.97
C ARG A 21 -14.56 1.49 0.34
N HIS A 22 -13.81 0.68 -0.42
CA HIS A 22 -14.34 -0.53 -1.05
C HIS A 22 -14.79 -1.57 -0.02
N ILE A 23 -14.06 -1.70 1.11
CA ILE A 23 -14.51 -2.54 2.23
C ILE A 23 -15.88 -2.05 2.71
N LEU A 24 -16.01 -0.78 3.08
CA LEU A 24 -17.26 -0.26 3.65
C LEU A 24 -18.44 -0.33 2.67
N ASP A 25 -18.21 -0.01 1.40
CA ASP A 25 -19.22 -0.11 0.35
C ASP A 25 -19.66 -1.57 0.14
N SER A 26 -18.73 -2.53 0.19
CA SER A 26 -19.05 -3.96 0.11
C SER A 26 -19.85 -4.45 1.33
N LEU A 27 -19.51 -4.00 2.54
CA LEU A 27 -20.25 -4.31 3.76
C LEU A 27 -21.67 -3.75 3.72
N LYS A 28 -21.87 -2.59 3.07
CA LYS A 28 -23.21 -2.04 2.86
C LYS A 28 -24.06 -2.95 1.98
N ILE A 29 -23.48 -3.52 0.93
CA ILE A 29 -24.17 -4.49 0.05
C ILE A 29 -24.58 -5.74 0.84
N LEU A 30 -23.71 -6.25 1.71
CA LEU A 30 -24.04 -7.39 2.59
C LEU A 30 -25.19 -7.06 3.55
N ASP A 31 -25.16 -5.86 4.14
CA ASP A 31 -26.19 -5.37 5.06
C ASP A 31 -27.57 -5.28 4.38
N GLU A 32 -27.62 -4.74 3.15
CA GLU A 32 -28.85 -4.65 2.34
C GLU A 32 -29.40 -6.03 1.96
N LYS A 33 -28.52 -7.03 1.82
CA LYS A 33 -28.88 -8.44 1.62
C LYS A 33 -29.28 -9.17 2.91
N ASN A 34 -29.28 -8.50 4.06
CA ASN A 34 -29.54 -9.08 5.38
C ASN A 34 -28.57 -10.21 5.77
N ILE A 35 -27.32 -10.15 5.27
CA ILE A 35 -26.25 -11.06 5.69
C ILE A 35 -25.70 -10.53 7.03
N ASP A 36 -25.68 -11.39 8.06
CA ASP A 36 -25.07 -11.04 9.35
C ASP A 36 -23.55 -11.12 9.24
N PHE A 37 -22.85 -10.16 9.83
CA PHE A 37 -21.39 -10.10 9.88
C PHE A 37 -20.95 -9.13 10.97
N ARG A 38 -19.68 -9.20 11.36
CA ARG A 38 -18.99 -8.13 12.09
C ARG A 38 -17.74 -7.73 11.35
N MET A 39 -17.40 -6.45 11.38
CA MET A 39 -16.15 -5.92 10.83
C MET A 39 -15.31 -5.32 11.94
N MET A 40 -14.04 -5.67 11.97
CA MET A 40 -13.08 -5.13 12.92
C MET A 40 -11.95 -4.41 12.19
N PHE A 41 -11.79 -3.12 12.48
CA PHE A 41 -10.66 -2.32 12.05
C PHE A 41 -9.66 -2.21 13.20
N VAL A 42 -8.52 -2.85 13.05
CA VAL A 42 -7.40 -2.82 13.99
C VAL A 42 -6.32 -1.88 13.46
N GLY A 43 -6.15 -0.76 14.13
CA GLY A 43 -5.22 0.28 13.70
C GLY A 43 -5.76 1.70 13.91
N ASP A 44 -4.95 2.65 13.48
CA ASP A 44 -5.27 4.06 13.49
C ASP A 44 -4.67 4.75 12.25
N GLY A 45 -5.08 5.97 11.96
CA GLY A 45 -4.61 6.70 10.80
C GLY A 45 -5.24 8.07 10.65
N ALA A 46 -4.67 8.87 9.75
CA ALA A 46 -5.11 10.24 9.52
C ALA A 46 -6.59 10.34 9.09
N ASP A 47 -7.09 9.31 8.41
CA ASP A 47 -8.43 9.31 7.83
C ASP A 47 -9.47 8.65 8.77
N ARG A 48 -9.06 8.21 9.97
CA ARG A 48 -9.94 7.46 10.90
C ARG A 48 -11.26 8.16 11.16
N ALA A 49 -11.24 9.46 11.46
CA ALA A 49 -12.44 10.23 11.77
C ALA A 49 -13.41 10.30 10.58
N GLU A 50 -12.90 10.43 9.37
CA GLU A 50 -13.71 10.41 8.14
C GLU A 50 -14.27 9.02 7.88
N ILE A 51 -13.48 7.97 8.12
CA ILE A 51 -13.91 6.57 7.98
C ILE A 51 -15.04 6.25 8.96
N GLU A 52 -14.92 6.66 10.23
CA GLU A 52 -15.98 6.48 11.23
C GLU A 52 -17.27 7.24 10.83
N THR A 53 -17.13 8.47 10.34
CA THR A 53 -18.27 9.25 9.81
C THR A 53 -18.95 8.52 8.64
N TYR A 54 -18.16 7.95 7.72
CA TYR A 54 -18.71 7.22 6.59
C TYR A 54 -19.43 5.92 7.00
N VAL A 55 -18.94 5.23 8.04
CA VAL A 55 -19.65 4.08 8.64
C VAL A 55 -21.02 4.48 9.16
N ASP A 56 -21.13 5.66 9.80
CA ASP A 56 -22.41 6.19 10.30
C ASP A 56 -23.36 6.56 9.15
N GLU A 57 -22.83 7.18 8.07
CA GLU A 57 -23.60 7.48 6.85
C GLU A 57 -24.18 6.21 6.21
N LEU A 58 -23.39 5.12 6.17
CA LEU A 58 -23.82 3.82 5.68
C LEU A 58 -24.75 3.07 6.65
N LYS A 59 -24.92 3.59 7.88
CA LYS A 59 -25.69 2.99 8.98
C LYS A 59 -25.14 1.63 9.42
N LEU A 60 -23.82 1.47 9.41
CA LEU A 60 -23.12 0.23 9.76
C LEU A 60 -22.53 0.23 11.18
N ARG A 61 -22.77 1.28 11.97
CA ARG A 61 -22.14 1.50 13.29
C ARG A 61 -22.21 0.31 14.24
N GLU A 62 -23.34 -0.37 14.31
CA GLU A 62 -23.56 -1.54 15.19
C GLU A 62 -22.81 -2.81 14.72
N LYS A 63 -22.32 -2.82 13.48
CA LYS A 63 -21.62 -3.96 12.88
C LYS A 63 -20.10 -3.74 12.75
N VAL A 64 -19.63 -2.52 12.94
CA VAL A 64 -18.22 -2.13 12.73
C VAL A 64 -17.57 -1.70 14.05
N ILE A 65 -16.44 -2.32 14.37
CA ILE A 65 -15.66 -2.06 15.58
C ILE A 65 -14.32 -1.46 15.19
N PHE A 66 -13.98 -0.32 15.80
CA PHE A 66 -12.65 0.30 15.70
C PHE A 66 -11.90 0.07 17.02
N THR A 67 -10.88 -0.78 17.01
CA THR A 67 -10.13 -1.12 18.23
C THR A 67 -9.08 -0.05 18.58
N GLY A 68 -8.70 0.77 17.60
CA GLY A 68 -7.50 1.61 17.67
C GLY A 68 -6.22 0.82 17.38
N ALA A 69 -5.08 1.50 17.49
CA ALA A 69 -3.77 0.91 17.23
C ALA A 69 -3.36 -0.05 18.36
N ILE A 70 -3.02 -1.27 17.99
CA ILE A 70 -2.49 -2.30 18.88
C ILE A 70 -1.00 -2.48 18.57
N TYR A 71 -0.16 -2.21 19.56
CA TYR A 71 1.30 -2.23 19.41
C TYR A 71 1.94 -3.52 19.93
N ASP A 72 1.28 -4.18 20.90
CA ASP A 72 1.73 -5.46 21.40
C ASP A 72 1.42 -6.56 20.39
N ARG A 73 2.42 -7.38 20.06
CA ARG A 73 2.30 -8.39 19.01
C ARG A 73 1.46 -9.59 19.45
N GLU A 74 1.50 -9.95 20.73
CA GLU A 74 0.71 -11.06 21.24
C GLU A 74 -0.76 -10.65 21.36
N GLU A 75 -1.03 -9.40 21.74
CA GLU A 75 -2.37 -8.83 21.68
C GLU A 75 -2.88 -8.75 20.22
N LEU A 76 -2.06 -8.27 19.28
CA LEU A 76 -2.43 -8.22 17.87
C LEU A 76 -2.77 -9.60 17.30
N ARG A 77 -2.02 -10.64 17.73
CA ARG A 77 -2.30 -12.03 17.36
C ARG A 77 -3.71 -12.45 17.79
N VAL A 78 -4.16 -12.06 18.98
CA VAL A 78 -5.52 -12.37 19.46
C VAL A 78 -6.56 -11.82 18.49
N TYR A 79 -6.40 -10.59 18.01
CA TYR A 79 -7.32 -9.99 17.05
C TYR A 79 -7.35 -10.74 15.72
N TYR A 80 -6.19 -11.12 15.17
CA TYR A 80 -6.15 -11.96 13.97
C TYR A 80 -6.92 -13.27 14.19
N THR A 81 -6.61 -14.01 15.26
CA THR A 81 -7.28 -15.30 15.54
C THR A 81 -8.77 -15.20 15.88
N ALA A 82 -9.25 -13.99 16.22
CA ALA A 82 -10.67 -13.73 16.44
C ALA A 82 -11.44 -13.45 15.13
N GLY A 83 -10.73 -13.15 14.03
CA GLY A 83 -11.32 -12.96 12.72
C GLY A 83 -11.40 -14.27 11.93
N ASP A 84 -12.47 -14.43 11.14
CA ASP A 84 -12.62 -15.55 10.21
C ASP A 84 -11.99 -15.25 8.84
N LEU A 85 -11.90 -13.98 8.44
CA LEU A 85 -11.35 -13.57 7.15
C LEU A 85 -10.70 -12.19 7.23
N PHE A 86 -9.46 -12.08 6.75
CA PHE A 86 -8.73 -10.84 6.63
C PHE A 86 -9.06 -10.14 5.31
N ILE A 87 -9.47 -8.87 5.33
CA ILE A 87 -9.78 -8.11 4.12
C ILE A 87 -8.69 -7.06 3.92
N PHE A 88 -7.97 -7.14 2.79
CA PHE A 88 -6.88 -6.20 2.49
C PHE A 88 -6.84 -5.84 1.00
N PRO A 89 -7.78 -5.00 0.53
CA PRO A 89 -7.94 -4.68 -0.88
C PRO A 89 -7.05 -3.49 -1.28
N SER A 90 -5.83 -3.38 -0.76
CA SER A 90 -4.94 -2.29 -1.13
C SER A 90 -4.18 -2.58 -2.43
N LEU A 91 -4.24 -1.64 -3.37
CA LEU A 91 -3.41 -1.63 -4.57
C LEU A 91 -1.98 -1.11 -4.31
N TYR A 92 -1.78 -0.33 -3.25
CA TYR A 92 -0.59 0.50 -3.04
C TYR A 92 0.14 0.14 -1.73
N ASP A 93 0.49 -1.13 -1.58
CA ASP A 93 1.34 -1.62 -0.50
C ASP A 93 2.69 -2.07 -1.01
N THR A 94 3.76 -1.64 -0.34
CA THR A 94 5.13 -2.02 -0.69
C THR A 94 5.46 -3.45 -0.26
N ASN A 95 4.84 -3.92 0.81
CA ASN A 95 4.95 -5.28 1.30
C ASN A 95 3.69 -5.60 2.13
N GLY A 96 2.91 -6.60 1.72
CA GLY A 96 1.74 -7.07 2.44
C GLY A 96 2.10 -7.89 3.67
N ILE A 97 2.94 -7.38 4.58
CA ILE A 97 3.37 -8.12 5.78
C ILE A 97 2.16 -8.55 6.61
N VAL A 98 1.15 -7.68 6.72
CA VAL A 98 -0.11 -7.97 7.41
C VAL A 98 -0.88 -9.18 6.83
N VAL A 99 -0.73 -9.47 5.53
CA VAL A 99 -1.29 -10.67 4.89
C VAL A 99 -0.57 -11.92 5.38
N ARG A 100 0.76 -11.84 5.53
CA ARG A 100 1.57 -12.95 6.07
C ARG A 100 1.34 -13.14 7.56
N GLU A 101 1.06 -12.07 8.30
CA GLU A 101 0.66 -12.13 9.72
C GLU A 101 -0.71 -12.80 9.88
N ALA A 102 -1.69 -12.45 9.03
CA ALA A 102 -2.98 -13.14 8.96
C ALA A 102 -2.79 -14.63 8.65
N ALA A 103 -2.00 -14.95 7.62
CA ALA A 103 -1.67 -16.32 7.25
C ALA A 103 -1.01 -17.09 8.41
N ALA A 104 -0.07 -16.47 9.14
CA ALA A 104 0.57 -17.08 10.31
C ALA A 104 -0.42 -17.41 11.45
N CYS A 105 -1.57 -16.74 11.47
CA CYS A 105 -2.65 -16.97 12.43
C CYS A 105 -3.72 -17.94 11.91
N GLY A 106 -3.51 -18.57 10.74
CA GLY A 106 -4.51 -19.45 10.13
C GLY A 106 -5.70 -18.70 9.53
N VAL A 107 -5.54 -17.42 9.17
CA VAL A 107 -6.62 -16.58 8.64
C VAL A 107 -6.39 -16.32 7.16
N ALA A 108 -7.33 -16.76 6.33
CA ALA A 108 -7.32 -16.48 4.90
C ALA A 108 -7.54 -14.99 4.62
N SER A 109 -7.08 -14.52 3.46
CA SER A 109 -7.18 -13.11 3.08
C SER A 109 -7.95 -12.90 1.77
N VAL A 110 -8.75 -11.84 1.68
CA VAL A 110 -9.31 -11.29 0.44
C VAL A 110 -8.45 -10.11 -0.01
N MET A 111 -7.93 -10.16 -1.24
CA MET A 111 -7.07 -9.12 -1.80
C MET A 111 -7.42 -8.82 -3.26
N ILE A 112 -6.99 -7.65 -3.73
CA ILE A 112 -7.10 -7.32 -5.15
C ILE A 112 -6.09 -8.13 -5.95
N LYS A 113 -6.58 -8.79 -7.00
CA LYS A 113 -5.78 -9.57 -7.95
C LYS A 113 -4.72 -8.71 -8.60
N GLY A 114 -3.47 -9.20 -8.60
CA GLY A 114 -2.33 -8.50 -9.18
C GLY A 114 -1.79 -7.33 -8.34
N SER A 115 -2.36 -7.07 -7.15
CA SER A 115 -1.74 -6.17 -6.19
C SER A 115 -0.46 -6.77 -5.61
N CYS A 116 0.44 -5.92 -5.11
CA CYS A 116 1.64 -6.38 -4.43
C CYS A 116 1.31 -7.18 -3.15
N ALA A 117 0.19 -6.87 -2.49
CA ALA A 117 -0.27 -7.60 -1.32
C ALA A 117 -0.73 -9.04 -1.64
N ALA A 118 -1.17 -9.29 -2.88
CA ALA A 118 -1.60 -10.60 -3.37
C ALA A 118 -0.44 -11.51 -3.83
N GLU A 119 0.82 -11.07 -3.71
CA GLU A 119 1.97 -11.86 -4.13
C GLU A 119 2.08 -13.17 -3.30
N GLY A 120 2.20 -14.30 -3.99
CA GLY A 120 2.29 -15.63 -3.37
C GLY A 120 0.94 -16.23 -2.95
N ILE A 121 -0.18 -15.55 -3.21
CA ILE A 121 -1.52 -16.06 -2.91
C ILE A 121 -2.04 -16.89 -4.09
N THR A 122 -2.59 -18.06 -3.78
CA THR A 122 -3.31 -18.91 -4.73
C THR A 122 -4.80 -18.80 -4.47
N HIS A 123 -5.53 -18.25 -5.44
CA HIS A 123 -6.99 -18.04 -5.36
C HIS A 123 -7.74 -19.33 -5.01
N MET A 124 -8.67 -19.24 -4.04
CA MET A 124 -9.48 -20.34 -3.49
C MET A 124 -8.69 -21.48 -2.85
N ARG A 125 -7.38 -21.28 -2.62
CA ARG A 125 -6.53 -22.23 -1.91
C ARG A 125 -5.93 -21.61 -0.65
N THR A 126 -5.21 -20.49 -0.78
CA THR A 126 -4.53 -19.82 0.33
C THR A 126 -5.14 -18.45 0.65
N GLY A 127 -6.23 -18.10 -0.02
CA GLY A 127 -6.87 -16.79 0.03
C GLY A 127 -7.74 -16.56 -1.20
N ILE A 128 -8.41 -15.41 -1.23
CA ILE A 128 -9.35 -15.01 -2.27
C ILE A 128 -8.77 -13.80 -3.00
N LEU A 129 -8.78 -13.87 -4.34
CA LEU A 129 -8.31 -12.81 -5.22
C LEU A 129 -9.52 -12.29 -5.96
N THR A 130 -9.76 -10.98 -5.87
CA THR A 130 -10.93 -10.33 -6.46
C THR A 130 -10.53 -9.09 -7.25
N GLU A 131 -11.48 -8.50 -7.97
CA GLU A 131 -11.27 -7.26 -8.71
C GLU A 131 -11.39 -6.04 -7.78
N ASP A 132 -10.80 -4.90 -8.16
CA ASP A 132 -10.85 -3.65 -7.38
C ASP A 132 -12.20 -2.94 -7.50
N ASP A 133 -13.23 -3.60 -6.99
CA ASP A 133 -14.63 -3.19 -7.12
C ASP A 133 -15.44 -3.62 -5.89
N PRO A 134 -16.24 -2.72 -5.28
CA PRO A 134 -17.04 -3.06 -4.10
C PRO A 134 -18.01 -4.23 -4.29
N GLN A 135 -18.58 -4.40 -5.49
CA GLN A 135 -19.52 -5.49 -5.78
C GLN A 135 -18.76 -6.82 -5.90
N ALA A 136 -17.57 -6.82 -6.51
CA ALA A 136 -16.70 -7.99 -6.54
C ALA A 136 -16.26 -8.40 -5.13
N ILE A 137 -15.84 -7.46 -4.29
CA ILE A 137 -15.49 -7.74 -2.89
C ILE A 137 -16.72 -8.25 -2.12
N ALA A 138 -17.90 -7.64 -2.29
CA ALA A 138 -19.12 -8.09 -1.62
C ALA A 138 -19.49 -9.53 -1.99
N ALA A 139 -19.29 -9.95 -3.24
CA ALA A 139 -19.53 -11.32 -3.67
C ALA A 139 -18.62 -12.32 -2.94
N GLU A 140 -17.35 -11.98 -2.74
CA GLU A 140 -16.41 -12.82 -2.00
C GLU A 140 -16.73 -12.87 -0.49
N LEU A 141 -17.17 -11.76 0.10
CA LEU A 141 -17.60 -11.73 1.50
C LEU A 141 -18.90 -12.51 1.73
N GLU A 142 -19.83 -12.48 0.77
CA GLU A 142 -21.04 -13.31 0.78
C GLU A 142 -20.72 -14.80 0.64
N PHE A 143 -19.77 -15.15 -0.24
CA PHE A 143 -19.22 -16.52 -0.31
C PHE A 143 -18.64 -16.94 1.04
N ALA A 144 -17.79 -16.10 1.64
CA ALA A 144 -17.15 -16.40 2.92
C ALA A 144 -18.17 -16.59 4.07
N ALA A 145 -19.23 -15.78 4.09
CA ALA A 145 -20.31 -15.91 5.08
C ALA A 145 -21.10 -17.22 4.97
N SER A 146 -21.19 -17.79 3.76
CA SER A 146 -21.90 -19.04 3.49
C SER A 146 -21.02 -20.29 3.54
N HIS A 147 -19.69 -20.15 3.44
CA HIS A 147 -18.74 -21.26 3.33
C HIS A 147 -17.59 -21.12 4.35
N ILE A 148 -17.94 -20.84 5.61
CA ILE A 148 -16.95 -20.53 6.66
C ILE A 148 -15.91 -21.65 6.87
N ASP A 149 -16.31 -22.91 6.70
CA ASP A 149 -15.40 -24.05 6.82
C ASP A 149 -14.39 -24.10 5.67
N GLU A 150 -14.79 -23.71 4.46
CA GLU A 150 -13.88 -23.59 3.32
C GLU A 150 -12.89 -22.44 3.53
N VAL A 151 -13.37 -21.31 4.05
CA VAL A 151 -12.51 -20.16 4.41
C VAL A 151 -11.48 -20.56 5.47
N ARG A 152 -11.88 -21.34 6.48
CA ARG A 152 -10.95 -21.87 7.50
C ARG A 152 -9.91 -22.81 6.91
N GLN A 153 -10.32 -23.71 6.00
CA GLN A 153 -9.36 -24.56 5.27
C GLN A 153 -8.39 -23.72 4.43
N MET A 154 -8.85 -22.64 3.79
CA MET A 154 -7.96 -21.71 3.10
C MET A 154 -6.97 -21.05 4.07
N GLY A 155 -7.40 -20.75 5.29
CA GLY A 155 -6.55 -20.23 6.37
C GLY A 155 -5.45 -21.22 6.77
N ASP A 156 -5.79 -22.50 6.93
CA ASP A 156 -4.82 -23.57 7.19
C ASP A 156 -3.80 -23.69 6.05
N HIS A 157 -4.25 -23.63 4.80
CA HIS A 157 -3.36 -23.61 3.64
C HIS A 157 -2.47 -22.36 3.62
N ALA A 158 -3.01 -21.18 3.92
CA ALA A 158 -2.26 -19.94 4.01
C ALA A 158 -1.15 -20.03 5.08
N MET A 159 -1.45 -20.59 6.25
CA MET A 159 -0.47 -20.79 7.33
C MET A 159 0.69 -21.70 6.92
N ASN A 160 0.45 -22.66 6.04
CA ASN A 160 1.49 -23.59 5.59
C ASN A 160 2.26 -23.09 4.35
N GLU A 161 1.62 -22.33 3.47
CA GLU A 161 2.15 -22.01 2.13
C GLU A 161 2.55 -20.53 1.95
N VAL A 162 1.87 -19.61 2.64
CA VAL A 162 2.09 -18.16 2.50
C VAL A 162 2.97 -17.62 3.62
N TYR A 163 2.83 -18.18 4.82
CA TYR A 163 3.69 -17.85 5.96
C TYR A 163 5.16 -18.07 5.60
N MET A 164 6.00 -17.12 5.99
CA MET A 164 7.44 -17.21 5.83
C MET A 164 8.11 -16.74 7.10
N SER A 165 8.94 -17.61 7.68
CA SER A 165 9.73 -17.25 8.85
C SER A 165 10.77 -16.18 8.48
N TRP A 166 11.19 -15.41 9.48
CA TRP A 166 12.31 -14.48 9.32
C TRP A 166 13.59 -15.16 8.87
N GLN A 167 13.85 -16.38 9.37
CA GLN A 167 15.00 -17.16 8.98
C GLN A 167 14.98 -17.47 7.48
N THR A 168 13.85 -17.97 6.97
CA THR A 168 13.67 -18.27 5.54
C THR A 168 13.81 -17.02 4.67
N SER A 169 13.24 -15.89 5.10
CA SER A 169 13.38 -14.60 4.40
C SER A 169 14.85 -14.17 4.28
N VAL A 170 15.61 -14.30 5.37
CA VAL A 170 17.04 -13.98 5.40
C VAL A 170 17.83 -14.94 4.50
N GLU A 171 17.58 -16.24 4.60
CA GLU A 171 18.23 -17.26 3.75
C GLU A 171 18.00 -16.99 2.25
N ASN A 172 16.77 -16.63 1.86
CA ASN A 172 16.44 -16.25 0.49
C ASN A 172 17.20 -14.99 0.03
N ALA A 173 17.30 -13.98 0.89
CA ALA A 173 18.08 -12.77 0.58
C ALA A 173 19.58 -13.09 0.41
N TYR A 174 20.16 -13.88 1.32
CA TYR A 174 21.56 -14.32 1.22
C TYR A 174 21.83 -15.11 -0.06
N ARG A 175 20.95 -16.06 -0.42
CA ARG A 175 21.04 -16.82 -1.66
C ARG A 175 21.01 -15.90 -2.87
N ARG A 176 20.10 -14.94 -2.91
CA ARG A 176 19.98 -13.99 -4.03
C ARG A 176 21.21 -13.09 -4.16
N TYR A 177 21.77 -12.61 -3.05
CA TYR A 177 23.03 -11.87 -3.09
C TYR A 177 24.20 -12.75 -3.57
N GLY A 178 24.23 -14.02 -3.17
CA GLY A 178 25.21 -14.99 -3.66
C GLY A 178 25.15 -15.16 -5.18
N GLU A 179 23.96 -15.33 -5.75
CA GLU A 179 23.73 -15.39 -7.20
C GLU A 179 24.28 -14.15 -7.92
N ILE A 180 23.97 -12.95 -7.42
CA ILE A 180 24.44 -11.67 -7.99
C ILE A 180 25.97 -11.55 -7.92
N ILE A 181 26.57 -11.93 -6.78
CA ILE A 181 28.02 -11.88 -6.60
C ILE A 181 28.71 -12.85 -7.57
N GLU A 182 28.17 -14.05 -7.76
CA GLU A 182 28.70 -15.03 -8.72
C GLU A 182 28.53 -14.57 -10.17
N GLU A 183 27.38 -13.99 -10.55
CA GLU A 183 27.18 -13.36 -11.86
C GLU A 183 28.21 -12.25 -12.12
N TRP A 184 28.51 -11.43 -11.10
CA TRP A 184 29.54 -10.39 -11.18
C TRP A 184 30.95 -10.98 -11.34
N ARG A 185 31.31 -11.98 -10.52
CA ARG A 185 32.62 -12.65 -10.59
C ARG A 185 32.87 -13.33 -11.93
N THR A 186 31.82 -13.94 -12.51
CA THR A 186 31.89 -14.67 -13.77
C THR A 186 31.77 -13.77 -15.01
N GLY A 187 31.57 -12.46 -14.82
CA GLY A 187 31.39 -11.50 -15.92
C GLY A 187 30.06 -11.64 -16.67
N ASN A 188 29.10 -12.40 -16.11
CA ASN A 188 27.77 -12.60 -16.67
C ASN A 188 26.76 -11.51 -16.27
N THR A 189 27.19 -10.49 -15.55
CA THR A 189 26.35 -9.30 -15.34
C THR A 189 25.97 -8.70 -16.67
N CYS A 190 24.67 -8.60 -16.93
CA CYS A 190 24.09 -7.85 -18.03
C CYS A 190 24.60 -6.40 -17.99
N ASN A 191 25.70 -6.13 -18.70
CA ASN A 191 26.22 -4.79 -18.99
C ASN A 191 25.63 -4.27 -20.31
N ARG A 192 24.37 -4.61 -20.63
CA ARG A 192 23.81 -4.33 -21.97
C ARG A 192 23.46 -2.86 -22.22
N GLU A 193 23.42 -2.00 -21.21
CA GLU A 193 23.05 -0.58 -21.37
C GLU A 193 24.12 0.43 -20.92
N THR A 194 25.24 -0.03 -20.37
CA THR A 194 26.08 0.83 -19.54
C THR A 194 27.05 1.75 -20.28
N GLU A 195 27.72 1.37 -21.38
CA GLU A 195 28.76 2.26 -21.93
C GLU A 195 28.19 3.57 -22.51
N LEU A 196 27.18 3.48 -23.38
CA LEU A 196 26.65 4.65 -24.09
C LEU A 196 25.84 5.57 -23.16
N GLN A 197 25.12 5.00 -22.19
CA GLN A 197 24.42 5.78 -21.17
C GLN A 197 25.38 6.34 -20.11
N GLN A 198 26.39 5.58 -19.66
CA GLN A 198 27.38 6.10 -18.72
C GLN A 198 28.22 7.21 -19.33
N ASP A 199 28.62 7.11 -20.60
CA ASP A 199 29.32 8.19 -21.29
C ASP A 199 28.45 9.44 -21.42
N LEU A 200 27.16 9.27 -21.74
CA LEU A 200 26.20 10.36 -21.79
C LEU A 200 26.03 11.03 -20.41
N PHE A 201 25.77 10.26 -19.35
CA PHE A 201 25.59 10.78 -18.00
C PHE A 201 26.89 11.40 -17.45
N THR A 202 28.04 10.81 -17.74
CA THR A 202 29.36 11.37 -17.40
C THR A 202 29.61 12.68 -18.15
N GLY A 203 29.24 12.76 -19.42
CA GLY A 203 29.28 13.98 -20.22
C GLY A 203 28.39 15.09 -19.64
N ILE A 204 27.13 14.77 -19.32
CA ILE A 204 26.19 15.70 -18.69
C ILE A 204 26.71 16.18 -17.32
N SER A 205 27.29 15.28 -16.51
CA SER A 205 27.87 15.64 -15.22
C SER A 205 29.03 16.62 -15.38
N ARG A 206 29.97 16.36 -16.30
CA ARG A 206 31.10 17.25 -16.58
C ARG A 206 30.66 18.64 -17.05
N VAL A 207 29.63 18.71 -17.89
CA VAL A 207 29.06 19.98 -18.34
C VAL A 207 28.40 20.71 -17.18
N THR A 208 27.61 20.02 -16.36
CA THR A 208 26.96 20.60 -15.18
C THR A 208 27.99 21.16 -14.19
N ASP A 209 29.06 20.41 -13.92
CA ASP A 209 30.15 20.85 -13.05
C ASP A 209 30.89 22.06 -13.60
N ALA A 210 31.15 22.08 -14.91
CA ALA A 210 31.77 23.24 -15.57
C ALA A 210 30.87 24.47 -15.49
N VAL A 211 29.56 24.31 -15.70
CA VAL A 211 28.57 25.38 -15.55
C VAL A 211 28.49 25.86 -14.09
N GLN A 212 28.52 24.96 -13.11
CA GLN A 212 28.54 25.32 -11.70
C GLN A 212 29.82 26.08 -11.31
N LYS A 213 30.99 25.61 -11.76
CA LYS A 213 32.27 26.30 -11.56
C LYS A 213 32.24 27.69 -12.19
N PHE A 214 31.77 27.82 -13.43
CA PHE A 214 31.61 29.11 -14.09
C PHE A 214 30.64 30.04 -13.32
N ARG A 215 29.53 29.50 -12.82
CA ARG A 215 28.56 30.25 -11.99
C ARG A 215 29.10 30.67 -10.63
N SER A 216 30.06 29.93 -10.07
CA SER A 216 30.72 30.26 -8.80
C SER A 216 31.80 31.34 -8.93
N ILE A 217 32.20 31.72 -10.16
CA ILE A 217 33.14 32.83 -10.36
C ILE A 217 32.48 34.12 -9.83
N PRO A 218 33.11 34.84 -8.87
CA PRO A 218 32.48 35.98 -8.18
C PRO A 218 31.97 37.09 -9.10
N ALA A 219 32.68 37.35 -10.22
CA ALA A 219 32.24 38.31 -11.21
C ALA A 219 30.96 37.86 -11.96
N VAL A 220 30.85 36.55 -12.25
CA VAL A 220 29.69 35.97 -12.95
C VAL A 220 28.48 35.88 -12.02
N SER A 221 28.68 35.50 -10.75
CA SER A 221 27.60 35.49 -9.76
C SER A 221 27.04 36.88 -9.52
N ALA A 222 27.89 37.90 -9.40
CA ALA A 222 27.49 39.29 -9.22
C ALA A 222 26.70 39.84 -10.42
N ILE A 223 27.14 39.54 -11.65
CA ILE A 223 26.41 39.90 -12.89
C ILE A 223 25.04 39.22 -12.92
N ARG A 224 24.96 37.95 -12.54
CA ARG A 224 23.70 37.21 -12.52
C ARG A 224 22.73 37.77 -11.49
N GLU A 225 23.18 38.03 -10.27
CA GLU A 225 22.34 38.66 -9.25
C GLU A 225 21.83 40.03 -9.67
N SER A 226 22.70 40.84 -10.29
CA SER A 226 22.32 42.13 -10.86
C SER A 226 21.24 41.97 -11.93
N ASN A 227 21.42 41.03 -12.86
CA ASN A 227 20.45 40.75 -13.93
C ASN A 227 19.12 40.20 -13.38
N SER A 228 19.14 39.31 -12.39
CA SER A 228 17.95 38.80 -11.71
C SER A 228 17.18 39.92 -10.99
N ARG A 229 17.88 40.83 -10.29
CA ARG A 229 17.26 42.00 -9.64
C ARG A 229 16.67 42.96 -10.68
N ASN A 230 17.35 43.18 -11.80
CA ASN A 230 16.84 44.04 -12.88
C ASN A 230 15.61 43.44 -13.57
N MET A 231 15.60 42.14 -13.81
CA MET A 231 14.44 41.42 -14.38
C MET A 231 13.24 41.42 -13.42
N ALA A 232 13.47 41.25 -12.11
CA ALA A 232 12.41 41.35 -11.10
C ALA A 232 11.80 42.75 -11.06
N LYS A 233 12.64 43.80 -11.07
CA LYS A 233 12.19 45.20 -11.15
C LYS A 233 11.42 45.49 -12.44
N TYR A 234 11.85 44.93 -13.57
CA TYR A 234 11.15 45.07 -14.84
C TYR A 234 9.76 44.41 -14.81
N ARG A 235 9.65 43.20 -14.24
CA ARG A 235 8.37 42.48 -14.08
C ARG A 235 7.41 43.25 -13.17
N ALA A 236 7.88 43.74 -12.02
CA ALA A 236 7.07 44.54 -11.10
C ALA A 236 6.51 45.82 -11.76
N ARG A 237 7.35 46.57 -12.47
CA ARG A 237 6.92 47.78 -13.22
C ARG A 237 5.91 47.47 -14.32
N LYS A 238 6.03 46.30 -14.96
CA LYS A 238 5.09 45.85 -16.01
C LYS A 238 3.74 45.47 -15.40
N GLU A 239 3.73 44.89 -14.20
CA GLU A 239 2.50 44.58 -13.45
C GLU A 239 1.81 45.84 -12.93
N GLU A 240 2.57 46.83 -12.44
CA GLU A 240 2.04 48.14 -12.02
C GLU A 240 1.40 48.90 -13.19
N LYS A 241 2.07 48.95 -14.36
CA LYS A 241 1.49 49.56 -15.57
C LYS A 241 0.21 48.86 -16.02
N LYS A 242 0.17 47.53 -15.97
CA LYS A 242 -1.04 46.75 -16.28
C LYS A 242 -2.21 47.08 -15.36
N LYS A 243 -1.95 47.37 -14.07
CA LYS A 243 -3.00 47.76 -13.11
C LYS A 243 -3.51 49.18 -13.36
N GLN A 244 -2.64 50.10 -13.72
CA GLN A 244 -3.01 51.49 -14.04
C GLN A 244 -3.77 51.64 -15.37
N GLU A 245 -3.57 50.73 -16.33
CA GLU A 245 -4.33 50.71 -17.59
C GLU A 245 -5.70 50.01 -17.46
N SER A 246 -6.02 49.44 -16.30
CA SER A 246 -7.28 48.74 -16.00
C SER A 246 -8.22 49.46 -15.04
N GLU A 247 -7.89 50.68 -14.62
CA GLU A 247 -8.73 51.64 -13.87
C GLU A 247 -9.15 52.79 -14.77
#